data_AF-A0AAW5EIC4-F1
#
_entry.id   AF-A0AAW5EIC4-F1
#
_cell.length_a   1.000
_cell.length_b   1.000
_cell.length_c   1.000
_cell.angle_alpha   90.00
_cell.angle_beta   90.00
_cell.angle_gamma   90.00
#
_symmetry.space_group_name_H-M   'P 1'
#
loop_
_entity.id
_entity.type
_entity.pdbx_description
1 polymer ?
#
loop_
_entity_poly.entity_id
_entity_poly.type
_entity_poly.pdbx_seq_one_letter_code
_entity_poly.pdbx_strand_id
1 'polypeptide(L)' 'YEGEKLNFNEEELLKMLHLRSQSEIDIENKLDKTSQLLLDKLIKEEKIKILNLAGVKFYKA' A
#
# COMPACT_ATOMS: atom_id res chain seq x y z
N TYR A 1 -4.05 1.89 -20.72
CA TYR A 1 -4.54 0.72 -19.98
C TYR A 1 -5.05 1.21 -18.65
N GLU A 2 -6.35 1.53 -18.57
CA GLU A 2 -7.01 1.66 -17.27
C GLU A 2 -7.24 0.24 -16.77
N GLY A 3 -6.17 -0.38 -16.27
CA GLY A 3 -6.24 -1.68 -15.62
C GLY A 3 -7.08 -1.53 -14.37
N GLU A 4 -8.00 -2.47 -14.16
CA GLU A 4 -8.83 -2.50 -12.95
C GLU A 4 -7.94 -2.39 -11.71
N LYS A 5 -8.27 -1.44 -10.84
CA LYS A 5 -7.57 -1.28 -9.57
C LYS A 5 -7.83 -2.51 -8.69
N LEU A 6 -6.78 -3.00 -8.06
CA LEU A 6 -6.82 -4.15 -7.18
C LEU A 6 -7.56 -3.79 -5.89
N ASN A 7 -8.48 -4.66 -5.51
CA ASN A 7 -9.12 -4.67 -4.21
C ASN A 7 -8.46 -5.77 -3.37
N PHE A 8 -7.82 -5.40 -2.28
CA PHE A 8 -7.13 -6.31 -1.36
C PHE A 8 -7.84 -6.35 -0.02
N ASN A 9 -7.89 -7.53 0.58
CA ASN A 9 -8.13 -7.66 2.01
C ASN A 9 -6.83 -7.41 2.83
N GLU A 10 -6.95 -7.40 4.17
CA GLU A 10 -5.83 -7.12 5.08
C GLU A 10 -4.63 -8.05 4.87
N GLU A 11 -4.87 -9.36 4.76
CA GLU A 11 -3.80 -10.35 4.61
C GLU A 11 -3.09 -10.22 3.26
N GLU A 12 -3.84 -10.00 2.18
CA GLU A 12 -3.28 -9.84 0.83
C GLU A 12 -2.44 -8.57 0.72
N LEU A 13 -2.92 -7.46 1.29
CA LEU A 13 -2.20 -6.19 1.30
C LEU A 13 -0.89 -6.30 2.08
N LEU A 14 -0.92 -6.88 3.28
CA LEU A 14 0.30 -7.10 4.08
C LEU A 14 1.26 -8.03 3.37
N LYS A 15 0.78 -9.14 2.78
CA LYS A 15 1.61 -10.07 2.02
C LYS A 15 2.30 -9.39 0.83
N MET A 16 1.57 -8.55 0.09
CA MET A 16 2.14 -7.79 -1.02
C MET A 16 3.27 -6.86 -0.53
N LEU A 17 3.05 -6.14 0.58
CA LEU A 17 4.03 -5.18 1.12
C LEU A 17 5.23 -5.84 1.80
N HIS A 18 5.07 -7.05 2.35
CA HIS A 18 6.17 -7.87 2.84
C HIS A 18 7.06 -8.40 1.71
N LEU A 19 6.45 -8.81 0.58
CA LEU A 19 7.20 -9.25 -0.59
C LEU A 19 8.00 -8.10 -1.21
N ARG A 20 7.36 -6.93 -1.35
CA ARG A 20 8.01 -5.73 -1.86
C ARG A 20 7.29 -4.47 -1.40
N SER A 21 8.04 -3.54 -0.83
CA SER A 21 7.55 -2.20 -0.53
C SER A 21 7.06 -1.49 -1.79
N GLN A 22 5.88 -0.87 -1.71
CA GLN A 22 5.28 -0.12 -2.82
C GLN A 22 5.48 1.38 -2.62
N SER A 23 5.71 2.13 -3.70
CA SER A 23 5.78 3.60 -3.64
C SER A 23 4.38 4.22 -3.54
N GLU A 24 4.30 5.50 -3.16
CA GLU A 24 3.05 6.29 -3.20
C GLU A 24 2.37 6.23 -4.59
N ILE A 25 3.17 6.32 -5.66
CA ILE A 25 2.69 6.21 -7.04
C ILE A 25 2.15 4.80 -7.34
N ASP A 26 2.79 3.75 -6.84
CA ASP A 26 2.31 2.38 -6.99
C ASP A 26 0.95 2.19 -6.27
N ILE A 27 0.82 2.72 -5.06
CA ILE A 27 -0.42 2.65 -4.28
C ILE A 27 -1.55 3.36 -5.03
N GLU A 28 -1.34 4.58 -5.50
CA GLU A 28 -2.37 5.36 -6.21
C GLU A 28 -2.84 4.69 -7.49
N ASN A 29 -1.92 4.07 -8.24
CA ASN A 29 -2.22 3.43 -9.51
C ASN A 29 -2.81 2.03 -9.35
N LYS A 30 -2.36 1.23 -8.37
CA LYS A 30 -2.74 -0.18 -8.22
C LYS A 30 -3.92 -0.39 -7.29
N LEU A 31 -4.05 0.36 -6.21
CA LEU A 31 -5.05 0.10 -5.17
C LEU A 31 -6.32 0.88 -5.41
N ASP A 32 -7.47 0.20 -5.24
CA ASP A 32 -8.77 0.84 -5.19
C ASP A 32 -8.95 1.65 -3.90
N LYS A 33 -10.06 2.40 -3.80
CA LYS A 33 -10.33 3.25 -2.63
C LYS A 33 -10.44 2.43 -1.34
N THR A 34 -11.01 1.25 -1.42
CA THR A 34 -11.19 0.35 -0.26
C THR A 34 -9.83 -0.07 0.31
N SER A 35 -8.92 -0.50 -0.56
CA SER A 35 -7.58 -0.92 -0.18
C SER A 35 -6.73 0.25 0.32
N GLN A 36 -6.94 1.46 -0.21
CA GLN A 36 -6.28 2.67 0.31
C GLN A 36 -6.75 3.01 1.72
N LEU A 37 -8.05 2.91 2.02
CA LEU A 37 -8.56 3.10 3.38
C LEU A 37 -8.03 2.03 4.35
N LEU A 38 -7.91 0.79 3.88
CA LEU A 38 -7.31 -0.30 4.63
C LEU A 38 -5.82 -0.04 4.91
N LEU A 39 -5.07 0.44 3.92
CA LEU A 39 -3.67 0.83 4.08
C LEU A 39 -3.53 1.90 5.18
N ASP A 40 -4.35 2.95 5.16
CA ASP A 40 -4.34 4.01 6.17
C ASP A 40 -4.66 3.48 7.57
N LYS A 41 -5.60 2.53 7.69
CA LYS A 41 -5.90 1.85 8.94
C LYS A 41 -4.68 1.09 9.47
N LEU A 42 -4.01 0.31 8.62
CA LEU A 42 -2.85 -0.51 8.99
C LEU A 42 -1.62 0.32 9.35
N ILE A 43 -1.46 1.50 8.76
CA ILE A 43 -0.42 2.47 9.15
C ILE A 43 -0.70 2.98 10.57
N LYS A 44 -1.96 3.32 10.89
CA LYS A 44 -2.35 3.76 12.24
C LYS A 44 -2.20 2.67 13.29
N GLU A 45 -2.35 1.40 12.89
CA GLU A 45 -2.09 0.23 13.73
C GLU A 45 -0.61 -0.16 13.81
N GLU A 46 0.29 0.63 13.22
CA GLU A 46 1.75 0.39 13.16
C GLU A 46 2.16 -0.94 12.49
N LYS A 47 1.22 -1.59 11.78
CA LYS A 47 1.48 -2.81 10.98
C LYS A 47 2.19 -2.49 9.66
N ILE A 48 2.11 -1.24 9.19
CA ILE A 48 2.79 -0.76 7.98
C ILE A 48 3.58 0.49 8.34
N LYS A 49 4.86 0.48 7.98
CA LYS A 49 5.78 1.61 8.13
C LYS A 49 5.88 2.39 6.82
N ILE A 50 6.00 3.71 6.96
CA ILE A 50 6.30 4.61 5.85
C ILE A 50 7.80 4.92 5.88
N LEU A 51 8.49 4.64 4.78
CA LEU A 51 9.89 4.98 4.56
C LEU A 51 9.95 6.14 3.56
N ASN A 52 10.72 7.17 3.86
CA ASN A 52 10.97 8.25 2.90
C ASN A 52 12.35 8.04 2.27
N LEU A 53 12.38 7.80 0.96
CA LEU A 53 13.61 7.60 0.19
C LEU A 53 13.68 8.67 -0.89
N ALA A 54 14.62 9.61 -0.73
CA ALA A 54 14.86 10.71 -1.65
C ALA A 54 13.58 11.52 -2.00
N GLY A 55 12.69 11.71 -1.02
CA GLY A 55 11.44 12.47 -1.19
C GLY A 55 10.24 11.62 -1.64
N VAL A 56 10.42 10.33 -1.88
CA VAL A 56 9.35 9.40 -2.25
C VAL A 56 8.99 8.52 -1.07
N LYS A 57 7.69 8.42 -0.76
CA LYS A 57 7.20 7.52 0.29
C LYS A 57 7.09 6.09 -0.23
N PHE A 58 7.55 5.15 0.58
CA PHE A 58 7.40 3.72 0.39
C PHE A 58 6.67 3.11 1.60
N TYR A 59 5.75 2.21 1.32
CA TYR A 59 4.96 1.50 2.33
C TYR A 59 5.53 0.09 2.49
N LYS A 60 5.79 -0.33 3.72
CA LYS A 60 6.37 -1.63 4.05
C LYS A 60 5.67 -2.25 5.26
N ALA A 61 5.20 -3.48 5.14
CA ALA A 61 4.73 -4.30 6.25
C ALA A 61 5.92 -4.95 6.97
#